data_AF-A0A2R2W7K7-F1
#
_entry.id   AF-A0A2R2W7K7-F1
#
_cell.length_a   1.000
_cell.length_b   1.000
_cell.length_c   1.000
_cell.angle_alpha   90.00
_cell.angle_beta   90.00
_cell.angle_gamma   90.00
#
_symmetry.space_group_name_H-M   'P 1'
#
loop_
_entity.id
_entity.type
_entity.pdbx_description
1 polymer ?
#
loop_
_entity_poly.entity_id
_entity_poly.type
_entity_poly.pdbx_seq_one_letter_code
_entity_poly.pdbx_strand_id
1 'polypeptide(L)'
;MADTTNYATVTGRLLAPSDNTPLTGYVKFTPASAMLDQNAPATRVPARVVGALDADGYLVQDGHRGVRLFGSDAGVPGGVTWRVEFSQLRANGKIVHYDPFDFIINAGETRDLTALSPVPSSPGTAPGPGAAAGVSMAEVQSALQVHVDDVEPHPAYDDIPDLALFYANRKAVL
;
A
#
# COMPACT_ATOMS: atom_id res chain seq x y z
N MET A 1 30.73 21.26 -4.54
CA MET A 1 29.30 21.08 -4.82
C MET A 1 28.99 19.64 -4.50
N ALA A 2 28.25 19.38 -3.42
CA ALA A 2 27.80 18.03 -3.13
C ALA A 2 26.74 17.67 -4.17
N ASP A 3 26.95 16.57 -4.87
CA ASP A 3 25.93 15.93 -5.70
C ASP A 3 24.87 15.40 -4.74
N THR A 4 23.95 16.27 -4.33
CA THR A 4 22.81 15.90 -3.49
C THR A 4 21.94 15.00 -4.34
N THR A 5 22.25 13.72 -4.31
CA THR A 5 21.63 12.74 -5.19
C THR A 5 20.19 12.59 -4.72
N ASN A 6 19.22 13.08 -5.51
CA ASN A 6 17.76 13.10 -5.25
C ASN A 6 17.14 11.69 -5.24
N TYR A 7 17.77 10.78 -4.50
CA TYR A 7 17.44 9.38 -4.47
C TYR A 7 17.34 8.91 -3.03
N ALA A 8 16.48 7.95 -2.84
CA ALA A 8 16.27 7.22 -1.63
C ALA A 8 16.55 5.73 -1.86
N THR A 9 16.82 5.01 -0.79
CA THR A 9 17.10 3.58 -0.84
C THR A 9 15.93 2.82 -0.23
N VAL A 10 15.37 1.87 -0.97
CA VAL A 10 14.37 0.93 -0.46
C VAL A 10 15.02 -0.42 -0.28
N THR A 11 15.01 -0.95 0.94
CA THR A 11 15.46 -2.30 1.28
C THR A 11 14.28 -3.18 1.63
N GLY A 12 14.51 -4.47 1.82
CA GLY A 12 13.49 -5.36 2.35
C GLY A 12 13.83 -6.82 2.13
N ARG A 13 13.30 -7.69 3.00
CA ARG A 13 13.38 -9.15 2.88
C ARG A 13 11.99 -9.75 2.95
N LEU A 14 11.59 -10.45 1.89
CA LEU A 14 10.25 -10.98 1.75
C LEU A 14 10.27 -12.49 2.00
N LEU A 15 9.49 -12.92 2.99
CA LEU A 15 9.35 -14.31 3.40
C LEU A 15 7.87 -14.73 3.32
N ALA A 16 7.62 -15.99 3.03
CA ALA A 16 6.28 -16.55 3.08
C ALA A 16 5.76 -16.61 4.52
N PRO A 17 4.52 -16.19 4.79
CA PRO A 17 3.98 -16.13 6.15
C PRO A 17 3.77 -17.51 6.78
N SER A 18 3.67 -18.57 5.98
CA SER A 18 3.38 -19.92 6.46
C SER A 18 4.58 -20.62 7.09
N ASP A 19 5.79 -20.39 6.56
CA ASP A 19 6.98 -21.20 6.88
C ASP A 19 8.29 -20.40 6.84
N ASN A 20 8.23 -19.07 6.70
CA ASN A 20 9.37 -18.17 6.55
C ASN A 20 10.29 -18.51 5.36
N THR A 21 9.81 -19.25 4.37
CA THR A 21 10.58 -19.51 3.15
C THR A 21 10.83 -18.20 2.40
N PRO A 22 12.07 -17.92 1.94
CA PRO A 22 12.35 -16.79 1.08
C PRO A 22 11.45 -16.73 -0.15
N LEU A 23 10.85 -15.57 -0.39
CA LEU A 23 10.09 -15.32 -1.59
C LEU A 23 11.03 -15.00 -2.76
N THR A 24 10.69 -15.51 -3.93
CA THR A 24 11.34 -15.17 -5.21
C THR A 24 10.34 -14.43 -6.09
N GLY A 25 10.81 -13.58 -7.01
CA GLY A 25 9.95 -12.83 -7.92
C GLY A 25 10.40 -11.39 -8.08
N TYR A 26 9.45 -10.49 -8.36
CA TYR A 26 9.73 -9.09 -8.67
C TYR A 26 8.85 -8.14 -7.87
N VAL A 27 9.44 -7.00 -7.50
CA VAL A 27 8.75 -5.85 -6.91
C VAL A 27 8.87 -4.68 -7.88
N LYS A 28 7.74 -4.11 -8.27
CA LYS A 28 7.66 -2.98 -9.20
C LYS A 28 7.31 -1.72 -8.44
N PHE A 29 8.04 -0.65 -8.72
CA PHE A 29 7.84 0.68 -8.17
C PHE A 29 7.42 1.61 -9.30
N THR A 30 6.18 2.08 -9.27
CA THR A 30 5.63 3.01 -10.26
C THR A 30 5.38 4.36 -9.57
N PRO A 31 5.94 5.48 -10.07
CA PRO A 31 5.67 6.78 -9.48
C PRO A 31 4.22 7.18 -9.75
N ALA A 32 3.52 7.67 -8.73
CA ALA A 32 2.12 8.05 -8.83
C ALA A 32 1.91 9.46 -9.41
N SER A 33 2.95 10.29 -9.44
CA SER A 33 2.86 11.69 -9.83
C SER A 33 4.15 12.21 -10.46
N ALA A 34 3.98 13.16 -11.39
CA ALA A 34 5.06 13.96 -11.94
C ALA A 34 5.50 15.04 -10.93
N MET A 35 6.78 15.43 -10.95
CA MET A 35 7.35 16.38 -10.02
C MET A 35 7.87 17.61 -10.73
N LEU A 36 7.71 18.79 -10.11
CA LEU A 36 8.40 19.99 -10.58
C LEU A 36 9.86 19.94 -10.10
N ASP A 37 10.79 20.16 -11.02
CA ASP A 37 12.19 20.38 -10.69
C ASP A 37 12.31 21.74 -9.97
N GLN A 38 12.95 21.76 -8.81
CA GLN A 38 13.11 23.00 -8.05
C GLN A 38 14.30 23.83 -8.53
N ASN A 39 15.22 23.22 -9.29
CA ASN A 39 16.43 23.87 -9.79
C ASN A 39 16.26 24.36 -11.24
N ALA A 40 15.18 23.99 -11.92
CA ALA A 40 14.88 24.40 -13.28
C ALA A 40 13.36 24.42 -13.52
N PRO A 41 12.81 25.25 -14.42
CA PRO A 41 11.39 25.22 -14.78
C PRO A 41 11.07 23.99 -15.66
N ALA A 42 11.24 22.80 -15.11
CA ALA A 42 11.07 21.52 -15.79
C ALA A 42 10.22 20.58 -14.93
N THR A 43 9.46 19.70 -15.57
CA THR A 43 8.76 18.61 -14.89
C THR A 43 9.56 17.33 -15.06
N ARG A 44 9.91 16.68 -13.96
CA ARG A 44 10.54 15.35 -13.94
C ARG A 44 9.47 14.29 -13.70
N VAL A 45 9.44 13.29 -14.56
CA VAL A 45 8.63 12.10 -14.39
C VAL A 45 9.59 10.95 -14.12
N PRO A 46 9.67 10.42 -12.90
CA PRO A 46 10.54 9.28 -12.63
C PRO A 46 10.16 8.08 -13.50
N ALA A 47 11.15 7.28 -13.88
CA ALA A 47 10.88 6.03 -14.57
C ALA A 47 10.35 4.99 -13.56
N ARG A 48 9.57 4.02 -14.05
CA ARG A 48 9.27 2.81 -13.28
C ARG A 48 10.58 2.09 -12.95
N VAL A 49 10.70 1.61 -11.71
CA VAL A 49 11.83 0.82 -11.24
C VAL A 49 11.37 -0.59 -10.91
N VAL A 50 12.19 -1.60 -11.21
CA VAL A 50 11.88 -3.00 -10.91
C VAL A 50 13.05 -3.60 -10.15
N GLY A 51 12.77 -4.15 -8.97
CA GLY A 51 13.70 -4.95 -8.19
C GLY A 51 13.33 -6.43 -8.27
N ALA A 52 14.34 -7.29 -8.31
CA ALA A 52 14.17 -8.73 -8.16
C ALA A 52 14.36 -9.13 -6.69
N LEU A 53 13.82 -10.28 -6.29
CA LEU A 53 14.17 -10.91 -5.02
C LEU A 53 15.29 -11.93 -5.25
N ASP A 54 16.35 -11.87 -4.45
CA ASP A 54 17.42 -12.89 -4.46
C ASP A 54 16.97 -14.21 -3.81
N ALA A 55 17.84 -15.21 -3.81
CA ALA A 55 17.54 -16.53 -3.24
C ALA A 55 17.24 -16.49 -1.72
N ASP A 56 17.69 -15.44 -1.03
CA ASP A 56 17.46 -15.22 0.39
C ASP A 56 16.22 -14.34 0.66
N GLY A 57 15.55 -13.89 -0.41
CA GLY A 57 14.34 -13.08 -0.39
C GLY A 57 14.61 -11.58 -0.25
N TYR A 58 15.86 -11.13 -0.38
CA TYR A 58 16.19 -9.71 -0.33
C TYR A 58 15.87 -9.02 -1.64
N LEU A 59 15.36 -7.80 -1.55
CA LEU A 59 15.17 -6.92 -2.68
C LEU A 59 16.54 -6.51 -3.26
N VAL A 60 16.70 -6.69 -4.57
CA VAL A 60 17.94 -6.45 -5.31
C VAL A 60 17.66 -5.67 -6.60
N GLN A 61 18.53 -4.71 -6.91
CA GLN A 61 18.59 -4.00 -8.18
C GLN A 61 20.03 -4.05 -8.71
N ASP A 62 20.20 -4.43 -9.98
CA ASP A 62 21.50 -4.47 -10.66
C ASP A 62 22.61 -5.21 -9.87
N GLY A 63 22.22 -6.29 -9.17
CA GLY A 63 23.14 -7.11 -8.36
C GLY A 63 23.43 -6.58 -6.95
N HIS A 64 22.88 -5.42 -6.57
CA HIS A 64 23.02 -4.84 -5.24
C HIS A 64 21.74 -4.95 -4.43
N ARG A 65 21.85 -5.27 -3.13
CA ARG A 65 20.70 -5.27 -2.22
C ARG A 65 20.19 -3.85 -2.00
N GLY A 66 18.89 -3.70 -2.13
CA GLY A 66 18.18 -2.43 -2.14
C GLY A 66 17.92 -1.91 -3.56
N VAL A 67 16.90 -1.06 -3.67
CA VAL A 67 16.48 -0.38 -4.90
C VAL A 67 16.63 1.11 -4.69
N ARG A 68 17.16 1.83 -5.68
CA ARG A 68 17.24 3.29 -5.65
C ARG A 68 16.00 3.86 -6.32
N LEU A 69 15.25 4.65 -5.57
CA LEU A 69 14.08 5.37 -6.06
C LEU A 69 14.35 6.86 -6.05
N PHE A 70 13.76 7.59 -6.98
CA PHE A 70 13.80 9.05 -6.94
C PHE A 70 13.00 9.55 -5.73
N GLY A 71 13.60 10.47 -4.97
CA GLY A 71 13.01 11.10 -3.79
C GLY A 71 12.94 12.61 -3.98
N SER A 72 12.02 13.26 -3.26
CA SER A 72 11.95 14.71 -3.23
C SER A 72 13.06 15.26 -2.34
N ASP A 73 13.55 16.45 -2.65
CA ASP A 73 14.58 17.11 -1.84
C ASP A 73 14.18 17.17 -0.36
N ALA A 74 15.15 16.98 0.52
CA ALA A 74 14.92 17.03 1.97
C ALA A 74 14.35 18.40 2.35
N GLY A 75 13.18 18.40 3.00
CA GLY A 75 12.49 19.62 3.43
C GLY A 75 11.36 20.09 2.50
N VAL A 76 11.15 19.42 1.35
CA VAL A 76 9.98 19.67 0.50
C VAL A 76 8.79 18.89 1.04
N PRO A 77 7.71 19.57 1.49
CA PRO A 77 6.53 18.88 1.99
C PRO A 77 5.86 18.10 0.85
N GLY A 78 5.62 16.80 1.08
CA GLY A 78 4.87 15.94 0.17
C GLY A 78 5.63 14.73 -0.40
N GLY A 79 6.97 14.76 -0.43
CA GLY A 79 7.79 13.65 -0.94
C GLY A 79 7.40 13.16 -2.34
N VAL A 80 7.84 11.96 -2.72
CA VAL A 80 7.40 11.28 -3.96
C VAL A 80 6.56 10.08 -3.58
N THR A 81 5.33 10.03 -4.09
CA THR A 81 4.47 8.87 -3.93
C THR A 81 4.83 7.79 -4.94
N TRP A 82 5.15 6.60 -4.43
CA TRP A 82 5.44 5.40 -5.21
C TRP A 82 4.39 4.34 -4.92
N ARG A 83 3.83 3.76 -5.97
CA ARG A 83 3.01 2.55 -5.92
C ARG A 83 3.89 1.32 -6.04
N VAL A 84 3.74 0.41 -5.08
CA VAL A 84 4.43 -0.88 -5.03
C VAL A 84 3.48 -1.96 -5.55
N GLU A 85 3.95 -2.75 -6.50
CA GLU A 85 3.22 -3.90 -7.03
C GLU A 85 4.11 -5.15 -6.99
N PHE A 86 3.55 -6.26 -6.55
CA PHE A 86 4.24 -7.53 -6.46
C PHE A 86 3.90 -8.42 -7.65
N SER A 87 4.91 -8.98 -8.32
CA SER A 87 4.73 -9.73 -9.57
C SER A 87 5.46 -11.06 -9.50
N GLN A 88 4.73 -12.13 -9.79
CA GLN A 88 5.26 -13.50 -9.82
C GLN A 88 5.95 -13.93 -8.52
N LEU A 89 5.44 -13.48 -7.37
CA LEU A 89 5.96 -13.92 -6.08
C LEU A 89 5.72 -15.41 -5.89
N ARG A 90 6.77 -16.14 -5.53
CA ARG A 90 6.72 -17.58 -5.31
C ARG A 90 7.47 -18.00 -4.06
N ALA A 91 6.87 -18.94 -3.32
CA ALA A 91 7.51 -19.70 -2.25
C ALA A 91 7.27 -21.19 -2.49
N ASN A 92 8.32 -22.01 -2.45
CA ASN A 92 8.23 -23.45 -2.66
C ASN A 92 7.43 -23.83 -3.94
N GLY A 93 7.59 -23.04 -5.00
CA GLY A 93 6.89 -23.22 -6.28
C GLY A 93 5.43 -22.76 -6.31
N LYS A 94 4.83 -22.35 -5.18
CA LYS A 94 3.47 -21.83 -5.09
C LYS A 94 3.45 -20.31 -5.26
N ILE A 95 2.40 -19.80 -5.92
CA ILE A 95 2.21 -18.35 -6.08
C ILE A 95 1.74 -17.74 -4.76
N VAL A 96 2.31 -16.60 -4.40
CA VAL A 96 1.91 -15.80 -3.24
C VAL A 96 1.41 -14.44 -3.74
N HIS A 97 0.29 -13.98 -3.19
CA HIS A 97 -0.32 -12.71 -3.57
C HIS A 97 -0.15 -11.70 -2.43
N TYR A 98 0.19 -10.46 -2.81
CA TYR A 98 0.25 -9.31 -1.93
C TYR A 98 -0.52 -8.17 -2.59
N ASP A 99 -1.28 -7.43 -1.80
CA ASP A 99 -1.98 -6.26 -2.29
C ASP A 99 -0.99 -5.13 -2.60
N PRO A 100 -1.20 -4.38 -3.69
CA PRO A 100 -0.39 -3.21 -3.98
C PRO A 100 -0.69 -2.11 -2.95
N PHE A 101 0.32 -1.31 -2.63
CA PHE A 101 0.18 -0.18 -1.73
C PHE A 101 1.03 0.99 -2.20
N ASP A 102 0.69 2.18 -1.70
CA ASP A 102 1.41 3.42 -2.01
C ASP A 102 2.18 3.87 -0.76
N PHE A 103 3.36 4.46 -0.97
CA PHE A 103 4.12 5.09 0.11
C PHE A 103 4.87 6.32 -0.40
N ILE A 104 5.27 7.19 0.53
CA ILE A 104 6.00 8.42 0.24
C ILE A 104 7.45 8.25 0.67
N ILE A 105 8.39 8.70 -0.17
CA ILE A 105 9.82 8.71 0.15
C ILE A 105 10.49 10.04 -0.18
N ASN A 106 11.45 10.43 0.66
CA ASN A 106 12.28 11.62 0.45
C ASN A 106 13.72 11.25 0.09
N ALA A 107 14.43 12.14 -0.61
CA ALA A 107 15.82 11.95 -0.96
C ALA A 107 16.69 11.78 0.30
N GLY A 108 17.69 10.91 0.20
CA GLY A 108 18.58 10.53 1.31
C GLY A 108 17.97 9.55 2.31
N GLU A 109 16.69 9.22 2.19
CA GLU A 109 16.00 8.31 3.10
C GLU A 109 16.32 6.84 2.79
N THR A 110 16.38 6.01 3.83
CA THR A 110 16.36 4.55 3.70
C THR A 110 15.06 4.00 4.28
N ARG A 111 14.29 3.27 3.47
CA ARG A 111 13.02 2.67 3.86
C ARG A 111 13.08 1.16 3.73
N ASP A 112 12.62 0.45 4.75
CA ASP A 112 12.40 -1.00 4.68
C ASP A 112 10.98 -1.29 4.19
N LEU A 113 10.86 -2.00 3.07
CA LEU A 113 9.60 -2.40 2.45
C LEU A 113 8.73 -3.25 3.40
N THR A 114 9.36 -4.04 4.28
CA THR A 114 8.64 -4.90 5.24
C THR A 114 7.95 -4.11 6.34
N ALA A 115 8.47 -2.92 6.68
CA ALA A 115 7.83 -2.01 7.62
C ALA A 115 6.69 -1.21 6.97
N LEU A 116 6.62 -1.19 5.63
CA LEU A 116 5.63 -0.43 4.86
C LEU A 116 4.48 -1.31 4.34
N SER A 117 4.75 -2.60 4.10
CA SER A 117 3.75 -3.51 3.56
C SER A 117 2.58 -3.67 4.54
N PRO A 118 1.33 -3.44 4.10
CA PRO A 118 0.16 -3.89 4.85
C PRO A 118 0.28 -5.39 5.04
N VAL A 119 0.33 -5.85 6.29
CA VAL A 119 0.30 -7.28 6.59
C VAL A 119 -1.18 -7.69 6.54
N PRO A 120 -1.58 -8.68 5.72
CA PRO A 120 -2.98 -9.10 5.60
C PRO A 120 -3.64 -9.57 6.92
N SER A 121 -2.87 -9.74 7.98
CA SER A 121 -3.33 -10.15 9.32
C SER A 121 -2.85 -9.24 10.47
N SER A 122 -2.27 -8.07 10.19
CA SER A 122 -1.92 -7.10 11.25
C SER A 122 -2.89 -5.93 11.19
N PRO A 123 -3.57 -5.54 12.29
CA PRO A 123 -4.19 -4.23 12.38
C PRO A 123 -3.06 -3.21 12.27
N GLY A 124 -2.90 -2.64 11.06
CA GLY A 124 -1.77 -1.81 10.72
C GLY A 124 -1.62 -0.64 11.68
N THR A 125 -0.55 -0.62 12.46
CA THR A 125 -0.06 0.61 13.08
C THR A 125 0.64 1.42 12.00
N ALA A 126 -0.11 2.32 11.35
CA ALA A 126 0.50 3.39 10.58
C ALA A 126 1.39 4.23 11.52
N PRO A 127 2.68 4.49 11.18
CA PRO A 127 3.45 5.49 11.90
C PRO A 127 2.93 6.87 11.49
N GLY A 128 2.00 7.42 12.26
CA GLY A 128 1.68 8.85 12.22
C GLY A 128 2.83 9.67 12.81
N PRO A 129 3.12 10.87 12.30
CA PRO A 129 4.17 11.70 12.86
C PRO A 129 3.72 12.32 14.20
N GLY A 130 4.27 11.77 15.30
CA GLY A 130 4.50 12.46 16.58
C GLY A 130 3.30 12.77 17.48
N ALA A 131 3.18 12.04 18.61
CA ALA A 131 3.06 12.61 19.96
C ALA A 131 3.17 11.51 21.02
N ALA A 132 4.01 11.74 22.02
CA ALA A 132 4.18 10.88 23.18
C ALA A 132 2.93 10.93 24.10
N ALA A 133 2.42 9.77 24.49
CA ALA A 133 1.88 9.45 25.82
C ALA A 133 1.22 8.06 25.75
N GLY A 134 1.61 7.16 26.66
CA GLY A 134 0.99 5.85 26.75
C GLY A 134 -0.48 5.98 27.14
N VAL A 135 -1.37 5.40 26.33
CA VAL A 135 -2.74 5.11 26.75
C VAL A 135 -2.74 3.66 27.18
N SER A 136 -2.87 3.42 28.48
CA SER A 136 -2.98 2.07 29.02
C SER A 136 -4.33 1.46 28.64
N MET A 137 -4.34 0.15 28.37
CA MET A 137 -5.52 -0.63 27.96
C MET A 137 -6.70 -0.59 28.96
N ALA A 138 -6.52 0.04 30.12
CA ALA A 138 -7.54 0.20 31.16
C ALA A 138 -8.56 1.32 30.85
N GLU A 139 -8.24 2.31 30.00
CA GLU A 139 -9.18 3.40 29.68
C GLU A 139 -10.19 3.05 28.57
N VAL A 140 -9.91 2.02 27.75
CA VAL A 140 -10.79 1.62 26.64
C VAL A 140 -12.07 0.93 27.14
N GLN A 141 -12.11 0.44 28.39
CA GLN A 141 -13.29 -0.21 28.96
C GLN A 141 -14.37 0.76 29.47
N SER A 142 -14.09 2.06 29.60
CA SER A 142 -15.10 3.04 30.04
C SER A 142 -15.95 3.63 28.90
N ALA A 143 -15.59 3.41 27.62
CA ALA A 143 -16.32 3.96 26.48
C ALA A 143 -17.35 2.99 25.85
N LEU A 144 -17.48 1.77 26.38
CA LEU A 144 -18.41 0.75 25.86
C LEU A 144 -19.60 0.52 26.80
N GLN A 145 -20.30 1.60 27.19
CA GLN A 145 -21.71 1.51 27.56
C GLN A 145 -22.53 2.06 26.40
N VAL A 146 -22.80 1.22 25.41
CA VAL A 146 -23.86 1.48 24.44
C VAL A 146 -25.18 1.26 25.19
N HIS A 147 -25.84 2.37 25.48
CA HIS A 147 -27.23 2.41 25.93
C HIS A 147 -28.09 1.79 24.81
N VAL A 148 -28.66 0.62 25.06
CA VAL A 148 -29.62 -0.02 24.14
C VAL A 148 -31.00 0.36 24.63
N ASP A 149 -31.47 1.53 24.20
CA ASP A 149 -32.87 1.91 24.30
C ASP A 149 -33.31 2.52 22.96
N ASP A 150 -34.52 2.15 22.55
CA ASP A 150 -35.24 2.47 21.30
C ASP A 150 -34.88 1.69 20.02
N VAL A 151 -35.42 0.47 19.93
CA VAL A 151 -35.81 -0.14 18.65
C VAL A 151 -37.28 0.20 18.41
N GLU A 152 -37.55 1.24 17.63
CA GLU A 152 -38.90 1.46 17.08
C GLU A 152 -39.24 0.36 16.05
N PRO A 153 -40.44 -0.24 16.10
CA PRO A 153 -40.85 -1.23 15.12
C PRO A 153 -41.13 -0.56 13.76
N HIS A 154 -40.34 -0.95 12.76
CA HIS A 154 -40.58 -0.59 11.37
C HIS A 154 -41.93 -1.14 10.87
N PRO A 155 -42.73 -0.37 10.12
CA PRO A 155 -43.97 -0.85 9.52
C PRO A 155 -43.69 -1.91 8.43
N ALA A 156 -44.58 -2.91 8.37
CA ALA A 156 -44.52 -4.00 7.41
C ALA A 156 -44.49 -3.50 5.95
N TYR A 157 -43.53 -3.99 5.19
CA TYR A 157 -43.47 -3.85 3.73
C TYR A 157 -44.53 -4.77 3.10
N ASP A 158 -45.69 -4.22 2.76
CA ASP A 158 -46.79 -4.96 2.11
C ASP A 158 -47.09 -4.45 0.68
N ASP A 159 -46.19 -3.66 0.08
CA ASP A 159 -46.39 -3.09 -1.26
C ASP A 159 -45.12 -3.25 -2.13
N ILE A 160 -44.80 -4.48 -2.51
CA ILE A 160 -43.94 -4.72 -3.67
C ILE A 160 -44.85 -5.01 -4.86
N PRO A 161 -44.94 -4.13 -5.88
CA PRO A 161 -45.69 -4.43 -7.09
C PRO A 161 -45.08 -5.63 -7.82
N ASP A 162 -45.97 -6.52 -8.24
CA ASP A 162 -45.73 -7.78 -8.92
C ASP A 162 -44.75 -7.65 -10.12
N LEU A 163 -43.58 -8.28 -10.00
CA LEU A 163 -42.52 -8.31 -11.02
C LEU A 163 -42.90 -9.10 -12.28
N ALA A 164 -44.10 -9.68 -12.35
CA ALA A 164 -44.60 -10.42 -13.51
C ALA A 164 -44.83 -9.56 -14.77
N LEU A 165 -44.93 -8.23 -14.66
CA LEU A 165 -45.18 -7.34 -15.81
C LEU A 165 -43.92 -6.90 -16.58
N PHE A 166 -42.71 -7.13 -16.06
CA PHE A 166 -41.47 -6.72 -16.74
C PHE A 166 -40.95 -7.71 -17.79
N TYR A 167 -41.46 -8.95 -17.83
CA TYR A 167 -40.96 -9.99 -18.75
C TYR A 167 -41.77 -10.18 -20.05
N ALA A 168 -42.86 -9.44 -20.27
CA ALA A 168 -43.71 -9.63 -21.45
C ALA A 168 -43.31 -8.80 -22.71
N ASN A 169 -42.43 -7.79 -22.61
CA ASN A 169 -42.20 -6.84 -23.70
C ASN A 169 -40.84 -6.94 -24.43
N ARG A 170 -40.16 -8.08 -24.39
CA ARG A 170 -38.87 -8.28 -25.12
C ARG A 170 -38.95 -9.14 -26.39
N LYS A 171 -40.15 -9.37 -26.95
CA LYS A 171 -40.34 -10.14 -28.20
C LYS A 171 -41.03 -9.35 -29.33
N ALA A 172 -40.68 -8.08 -29.51
CA ALA A 172 -41.12 -7.31 -30.67
C ALA A 172 -40.03 -6.31 -31.14
N VAL A 173 -38.83 -6.80 -31.41
CA VAL A 173 -37.87 -6.14 -32.31
C VAL A 173 -37.07 -7.26 -33.00
N LEU A 174 -37.59 -7.73 -34.13
CA LEU A 174 -36.88 -8.32 -35.27
C LEU A 174 -37.87 -8.44 -36.43
#